data_AF-A0A821RND1-F1
#
_entry.id   AF-A0A821RND1-F1
#
_cell.length_a   1.000
_cell.length_b   1.000
_cell.length_c   1.000
_cell.angle_alpha   90.00
_cell.angle_beta   90.00
_cell.angle_gamma   90.00
#
_symmetry.space_group_name_H-M   'P 1'
#
loop_
_entity.id
_entity.type
_entity.pdbx_description
1 polymer ?
#
loop_
_entity_poly.entity_id
_entity_poly.type
_entity_poly.pdbx_seq_one_letter_code
_entity_poly.pdbx_strand_id
1 'polypeptide(L)'
;TIDNGADLIQRLENYQEKDYLQSTTYFITLHIKDPYTSITHAQLLHTLKCFLDDFIREETIQGMNAMAILKLTEFLLQHQYFVFDNRIYQQVCGGGTGLYFMQLLIDIYLFYWQQPLLRLDQQDQHEIFVRCFDDIFLIWN
;
A
#
# COMPACT_ATOMS: atom_id res chain seq x y z
N THR A 1 -9.91 3.57 5.19
CA THR A 1 -9.29 4.35 4.11
C THR A 1 -10.03 5.66 4.03
N ILE A 2 -9.33 6.76 3.77
CA ILE A 2 -9.95 8.05 3.49
C ILE A 2 -9.98 8.20 1.97
N ASP A 3 -11.14 8.56 1.42
CA ASP A 3 -11.31 8.66 -0.03
C ASP A 3 -10.90 10.06 -0.53
N ASN A 4 -10.97 11.09 0.33
CA ASN A 4 -10.45 12.43 0.03
C ASN A 4 -10.21 13.29 1.30
N GLY A 5 -9.60 14.48 1.13
CA GLY A 5 -9.28 15.38 2.24
C GLY A 5 -10.47 15.85 3.09
N ALA A 6 -11.70 15.83 2.57
CA ALA A 6 -12.88 16.18 3.36
C ALA A 6 -13.20 15.13 4.43
N ASP A 7 -12.96 13.84 4.16
CA ASP A 7 -13.19 12.79 5.18
C ASP A 7 -12.18 12.93 6.33
N LEU A 8 -10.97 13.42 6.06
CA LEU A 8 -9.97 13.68 7.10
C LEU A 8 -10.42 14.85 7.98
N ILE A 9 -10.88 15.95 7.38
CA ILE A 9 -11.39 17.10 8.13
C ILE A 9 -12.55 16.67 9.02
N GLN A 10 -13.52 15.92 8.49
CA GLN A 10 -14.65 15.45 9.27
C GLN A 10 -14.22 14.52 10.42
N ARG A 11 -13.21 13.67 10.21
CA ARG A 11 -12.64 12.84 11.28
C ARG A 11 -11.97 13.68 12.37
N LEU A 12 -11.23 14.72 11.99
CA LEU A 12 -10.59 15.65 12.94
C LEU A 12 -11.62 16.46 13.73
N GLU A 13 -12.69 16.93 13.10
CA GLU A 13 -13.80 17.62 13.77
C GLU A 13 -14.45 16.70 14.81
N ASN A 14 -14.80 15.46 14.42
CA ASN A 14 -15.34 14.46 15.35
C ASN A 14 -14.37 14.12 16.50
N TYR A 15 -13.06 14.15 16.24
CA TYR A 15 -12.03 13.89 17.24
C TYR A 15 -11.98 15.01 18.29
N GLN A 16 -12.07 16.25 17.82
CA GLN A 16 -12.13 17.43 18.67
C GLN A 16 -13.45 17.51 19.46
N GLU A 17 -14.59 17.22 18.83
CA GLU A 17 -15.91 17.22 19.48
C GLU A 17 -16.02 16.21 20.64
N LYS A 18 -15.21 15.16 20.61
CA LYS A 18 -15.13 14.14 21.66
C LYS A 18 -14.08 14.45 22.74
N ASP A 19 -13.48 15.63 22.70
CA ASP A 19 -12.38 16.05 23.59
C ASP A 19 -11.16 15.10 23.56
N TYR A 20 -10.93 14.40 22.45
CA TYR A 20 -9.74 13.56 22.27
C TYR A 20 -8.50 14.37 21.87
N LEU A 21 -8.69 15.59 21.35
CA LEU A 21 -7.59 16.49 21.07
C LEU A 21 -7.07 17.12 22.37
N GLN A 22 -5.95 16.63 22.87
CA GLN A 22 -5.31 17.03 24.12
C GLN A 22 -4.02 17.82 23.86
N SER A 23 -3.51 18.50 24.88
CA SER A 23 -2.21 19.18 24.81
C SER A 23 -1.03 18.23 24.60
N THR A 24 -1.24 16.93 24.82
CA THR A 24 -0.27 15.86 24.59
C THR A 24 -0.39 15.24 23.21
N THR A 25 -1.40 15.62 22.42
CA THR A 25 -1.62 15.06 21.09
C THR A 25 -0.50 15.47 20.12
N TYR A 26 0.12 14.48 19.49
CA TYR A 26 1.10 14.63 18.43
C TYR A 26 0.46 14.42 17.06
N PHE A 27 0.86 15.27 16.12
CA PHE A 27 0.54 15.14 14.71
C PHE A 27 1.78 14.68 13.96
N ILE A 28 1.69 13.52 13.32
CA ILE A 28 2.82 12.89 12.66
C ILE A 28 2.45 12.68 11.18
N THR A 29 3.38 13.07 10.31
CA THR A 29 3.31 12.79 8.87
C THR A 29 4.51 11.92 8.51
N LEU A 30 4.26 10.84 7.80
CA LEU A 30 5.30 9.95 7.27
C LEU A 30 5.12 9.86 5.76
N HIS A 31 6.22 9.90 5.03
CA HIS A 31 6.23 9.73 3.58
C HIS A 31 6.97 8.44 3.22
N ILE A 32 6.30 7.55 2.49
CA ILE A 32 6.90 6.31 1.99
C ILE A 32 7.75 6.66 0.77
N LYS A 33 9.06 6.60 0.95
CA LYS A 33 10.00 6.97 -0.10
C LYS A 33 9.94 6.03 -1.31
N ASP A 34 9.54 6.59 -2.45
CA ASP A 34 9.64 6.03 -3.80
C ASP A 34 9.20 4.56 -3.92
N PRO A 35 7.94 4.20 -3.58
CA PRO A 35 7.49 2.80 -3.56
C PRO A 35 7.65 2.08 -4.92
N TYR A 36 7.62 2.82 -6.03
CA TYR A 36 7.87 2.31 -7.38
C TYR A 36 9.32 1.90 -7.67
N THR A 37 10.26 2.20 -6.78
CA THR A 37 11.68 1.88 -6.98
C THR A 37 12.30 1.13 -5.79
N SER A 38 11.66 1.19 -4.61
CA SER A 38 12.20 0.61 -3.37
C SER A 38 11.71 -0.80 -3.07
N ILE A 39 10.51 -1.19 -3.54
CA ILE A 39 9.92 -2.51 -3.23
C ILE A 39 10.44 -3.57 -4.20
N THR A 40 11.01 -4.66 -3.70
CA THR A 40 11.55 -5.73 -4.56
C THR A 40 10.45 -6.55 -5.25
N HIS A 41 10.74 -7.14 -6.41
CA HIS A 41 9.80 -8.04 -7.08
C HIS A 41 9.41 -9.24 -6.22
N ALA A 42 10.34 -9.78 -5.43
CA ALA A 42 10.08 -10.86 -4.50
C ALA A 42 9.06 -10.46 -3.42
N GLN A 43 9.16 -9.24 -2.89
CA GLN A 43 8.18 -8.71 -1.93
C GLN A 43 6.80 -8.54 -2.59
N LEU A 44 6.73 -7.96 -3.79
CA LEU A 44 5.46 -7.80 -4.51
C LEU A 44 4.77 -9.14 -4.78
N LEU A 45 5.53 -10.14 -5.25
CA LEU A 45 5.02 -11.48 -5.51
C LEU A 45 4.56 -12.18 -4.22
N HIS A 46 5.34 -12.03 -3.14
CA HIS A 46 4.98 -12.59 -1.85
C HIS A 46 3.66 -12.00 -1.33
N THR A 47 3.51 -10.68 -1.33
CA THR A 47 2.29 -10.03 -0.85
C THR A 47 1.10 -10.28 -1.77
N LEU A 48 1.30 -10.38 -3.09
CA LEU A 48 0.25 -10.81 -4.01
C LEU A 48 -0.22 -12.23 -3.70
N LYS A 49 0.72 -13.15 -3.43
CA LYS A 49 0.35 -14.51 -3.03
C LYS A 49 -0.48 -14.50 -1.75
N CYS A 50 -0.02 -13.80 -0.71
CA CYS A 50 -0.80 -13.66 0.51
C CYS A 50 -2.19 -13.09 0.24
N PHE A 51 -2.31 -12.07 -0.61
CA PHE A 51 -3.60 -11.47 -0.97
C PHE A 51 -4.54 -12.47 -1.64
N LEU A 52 -4.03 -13.24 -2.60
CA LEU A 52 -4.80 -14.27 -3.28
C LEU A 52 -5.25 -15.35 -2.28
N ASP A 53 -4.36 -15.79 -1.39
CA ASP A 53 -4.66 -16.81 -0.37
C ASP A 53 -5.68 -16.31 0.68
N ASP A 54 -5.62 -15.03 1.08
CA ASP A 54 -6.45 -14.46 2.13
C ASP A 54 -7.88 -14.11 1.66
N PHE A 55 -8.03 -13.63 0.41
CA PHE A 55 -9.27 -13.01 -0.05
C PHE A 55 -9.98 -13.76 -1.18
N ILE A 56 -9.29 -14.63 -1.92
CA ILE A 56 -9.88 -15.34 -3.05
C ILE A 56 -10.22 -16.75 -2.61
N ARG A 57 -11.52 -17.06 -2.62
CA ARG A 57 -12.02 -18.38 -2.21
C ARG A 57 -12.32 -19.27 -3.40
N GLU A 58 -12.54 -18.67 -4.56
CA GLU A 58 -12.78 -19.37 -5.80
C GLU A 58 -11.50 -20.02 -6.32
N GLU A 59 -11.62 -21.22 -6.88
CA GLU A 59 -10.48 -21.90 -7.53
C GLU A 59 -9.93 -21.10 -8.72
N THR A 60 -10.78 -20.29 -9.35
CA THR A 60 -10.40 -19.44 -10.48
C THR A 60 -11.05 -18.05 -10.40
N ILE A 61 -10.29 -17.03 -10.80
CA ILE A 61 -10.75 -15.65 -11.00
C ILE A 61 -10.83 -15.44 -12.50
N GLN A 62 -12.02 -15.22 -13.04
CA GLN A 62 -12.25 -15.05 -14.48
C GLN A 62 -11.61 -16.17 -15.33
N GLY A 63 -11.64 -17.41 -14.84
CA GLY A 63 -11.06 -18.58 -15.51
C GLY A 63 -9.56 -18.78 -15.32
N MET A 64 -8.89 -17.92 -14.55
CA MET A 64 -7.46 -18.04 -14.22
C MET A 64 -7.29 -18.43 -12.75
N ASN A 65 -6.51 -19.48 -12.48
CA ASN A 65 -6.20 -19.83 -11.09
C ASN A 65 -5.12 -18.90 -10.50
N ALA A 66 -5.05 -18.83 -9.17
CA ALA A 66 -4.11 -17.97 -8.45
C ALA A 66 -2.64 -18.22 -8.85
N MET A 67 -2.27 -19.48 -9.10
CA MET A 67 -0.92 -19.84 -9.53
C MET A 67 -0.55 -19.27 -10.91
N ALA A 68 -1.51 -19.24 -11.84
CA ALA A 68 -1.30 -18.64 -13.16
C ALA A 68 -1.16 -17.11 -13.05
N ILE A 69 -1.95 -16.46 -12.21
CA ILE A 69 -1.81 -15.02 -11.91
C ILE A 69 -0.41 -14.73 -11.37
N LEU A 70 0.07 -15.52 -10.40
CA LEU A 70 1.40 -15.36 -9.82
C LEU A 70 2.51 -15.52 -10.87
N LYS A 71 2.43 -16.56 -11.71
CA LYS A 71 3.43 -16.80 -12.76
C LYS A 71 3.44 -15.71 -13.83
N LEU A 72 2.27 -15.20 -14.23
CA LEU A 72 2.18 -14.09 -15.18
C LEU A 72 2.72 -12.79 -14.57
N THR A 73 2.43 -12.56 -13.29
CA THR A 73 2.97 -11.40 -12.56
C THR A 73 4.50 -11.50 -12.45
N GLU A 74 5.02 -12.67 -12.09
CA GLU A 74 6.46 -12.92 -12.02
C GLU A 74 7.12 -12.70 -13.37
N PHE A 75 6.54 -13.25 -14.44
CA PHE A 75 7.00 -13.04 -15.79
C PHE A 75 7.04 -11.56 -16.15
N LEU A 76 5.97 -10.81 -15.89
CA LEU A 76 5.89 -9.38 -16.15
C LEU A 76 7.01 -8.63 -15.42
N LEU A 77 7.17 -8.87 -14.11
CA LEU A 77 8.17 -8.19 -13.28
C LEU A 77 9.59 -8.49 -13.75
N GLN A 78 9.90 -9.75 -14.05
CA GLN A 78 11.22 -10.15 -14.56
C GLN A 78 11.52 -9.61 -15.96
N HIS A 79 10.52 -9.21 -16.73
CA HIS A 79 10.68 -8.72 -18.11
C HIS A 79 10.37 -7.23 -18.25
N GLN A 80 10.57 -6.45 -17.19
CA GLN A 80 10.53 -4.99 -17.26
C GLN A 80 11.89 -4.45 -17.70
N TYR A 81 11.93 -3.90 -18.91
CA TYR A 81 13.12 -3.28 -19.49
C TYR A 81 12.83 -1.83 -19.86
N PHE A 82 13.85 -0.97 -19.73
CA PHE A 82 13.79 0.42 -20.16
C PHE A 82 15.09 0.81 -20.85
N VAL A 83 15.01 1.84 -21.69
CA VAL A 83 16.17 2.39 -22.40
C VAL A 83 16.59 3.69 -21.75
N PHE A 84 17.87 3.80 -21.42
CA PHE A 84 18.49 5.01 -20.89
C PHE A 84 19.90 5.14 -21.49
N ASP A 85 20.30 6.34 -21.92
CA ASP A 85 21.61 6.58 -22.55
C ASP A 85 22.00 5.54 -23.62
N ASN A 86 21.04 5.21 -24.50
CA ASN A 86 21.22 4.25 -25.58
C ASN A 86 21.64 2.83 -25.12
N ARG A 87 21.31 2.47 -23.88
CA ARG A 87 21.52 1.14 -23.28
C ARG A 87 20.19 0.59 -22.75
N ILE A 88 20.07 -0.72 -22.79
CA ILE A 88 18.90 -1.45 -22.26
C ILE A 88 19.21 -1.86 -20.83
N TYR A 89 18.33 -1.51 -19.91
CA TYR A 89 18.40 -1.87 -18.50
C TYR A 89 17.20 -2.73 -18.12
N GLN A 90 17.42 -3.70 -17.25
CA GLN A 90 16.37 -4.48 -16.61
C GLN A 90 16.06 -3.85 -15.26
N GLN A 91 14.78 -3.64 -14.98
CA GLN A 91 14.34 -3.15 -13.68
C GLN A 91 14.32 -4.32 -12.68
N VAL A 92 14.97 -4.15 -11.53
CA VAL A 92 15.10 -5.20 -10.49
C VAL A 92 14.22 -4.94 -9.27
N CYS A 93 13.74 -3.71 -9.10
CA CYS A 93 12.86 -3.28 -8.01
C CYS A 93 11.72 -2.42 -8.57
N GLY A 94 10.55 -2.60 -7.97
CA GLY A 94 9.32 -1.91 -8.30
C GLY A 94 8.95 -2.08 -9.77
N GLY A 95 8.51 -1.01 -10.40
CA GLY A 95 8.15 -1.03 -11.82
C GLY A 95 7.94 0.35 -12.42
N GLY A 96 7.68 0.39 -13.72
CA GLY A 96 7.42 1.63 -14.43
C GLY A 96 6.23 2.41 -13.86
N THR A 97 6.44 3.69 -13.54
CA THR A 97 5.38 4.62 -13.16
C THR A 97 4.38 4.78 -14.31
N GLY A 98 3.08 4.66 -14.03
CA GLY A 98 2.02 4.72 -15.04
C GLY A 98 1.45 3.37 -15.47
N LEU A 99 2.01 2.26 -14.98
CA LEU A 99 1.40 0.94 -15.12
C LEU A 99 0.37 0.73 -14.01
N TYR A 100 -0.93 0.73 -14.35
CA TYR A 100 -2.02 0.48 -13.38
C TYR A 100 -1.81 -0.80 -12.57
N PHE A 101 -1.29 -1.85 -13.22
CA PHE A 101 -1.00 -3.10 -12.54
C PHE A 101 0.12 -2.97 -11.50
N MET A 102 1.15 -2.14 -11.75
CA MET A 102 2.18 -1.89 -10.75
C MET A 102 1.64 -1.14 -9.53
N GLN A 103 0.77 -0.16 -9.75
CA GLN A 103 0.10 0.54 -8.65
C GLN A 103 -0.68 -0.44 -7.78
N LEU A 104 -1.44 -1.36 -8.38
CA LEU A 104 -2.17 -2.39 -7.65
C LEU A 104 -1.24 -3.28 -6.80
N LEU A 105 -0.11 -3.74 -7.36
CA LEU A 105 0.85 -4.55 -6.61
C LEU A 105 1.45 -3.80 -5.42
N ILE A 106 1.76 -2.51 -5.60
CA ILE A 106 2.25 -1.64 -4.53
C ILE A 106 1.18 -1.44 -3.47
N ASP A 107 -0.08 -1.19 -3.86
CA ASP A 107 -1.18 -1.03 -2.90
C ASP A 107 -1.43 -2.31 -2.10
N ILE A 108 -1.34 -3.48 -2.72
CA ILE A 108 -1.37 -4.77 -2.02
C ILE A 108 -0.21 -4.88 -1.03
N TYR A 109 1.01 -4.55 -1.46
CA TYR A 109 2.17 -4.56 -0.57
C TYR A 109 1.98 -3.62 0.64
N LEU A 110 1.56 -2.38 0.39
CA LEU A 110 1.33 -1.38 1.42
C LEU A 110 0.17 -1.76 2.35
N PHE A 111 -0.85 -2.44 1.83
CA PHE A 111 -1.93 -3.01 2.63
C PHE A 111 -1.43 -3.96 3.71
N TYR A 112 -0.47 -4.86 3.38
CA TYR A 112 0.14 -5.74 4.37
C TYR A 112 1.13 -5.02 5.29
N TRP A 113 1.96 -4.16 4.71
CA TRP A 113 2.96 -3.39 5.45
C TRP A 113 2.33 -2.51 6.55
N GLN A 114 1.15 -1.93 6.30
CA GLN A 114 0.48 -1.06 7.26
C GLN A 114 -0.28 -1.84 8.37
N GLN A 115 -0.49 -3.15 8.25
CA GLN A 115 -1.29 -3.92 9.22
C GLN A 115 -0.78 -3.81 10.67
N PRO A 116 0.52 -3.89 10.95
CA PRO A 116 1.02 -3.72 12.32
C PRO A 116 0.69 -2.33 12.88
N LEU A 117 0.75 -1.28 12.06
CA LEU A 117 0.41 0.08 12.46
C LEU A 117 -1.09 0.22 12.78
N LEU A 118 -1.94 -0.37 11.93
CA LEU A 118 -3.39 -0.38 12.16
C LEU A 118 -3.78 -1.17 13.41
N ARG A 119 -3.04 -2.21 13.78
CA ARG A 119 -3.30 -2.94 15.02
C ARG A 119 -2.99 -2.12 16.26
N LEU A 120 -1.97 -1.27 16.21
CA LEU A 120 -1.67 -0.31 17.28
C LEU A 120 -2.80 0.71 17.40
N ASP A 121 -3.23 1.30 16.29
CA ASP A 121 -4.37 2.24 16.22
C ASP A 121 -5.67 1.65 16.82
N GLN A 122 -5.96 0.38 16.53
CA GLN A 122 -7.13 -0.32 17.08
C GLN A 122 -7.08 -0.56 18.59
N GLN A 123 -5.88 -0.63 19.18
CA GLN A 123 -5.74 -0.81 20.62
C GLN A 123 -6.03 0.48 21.40
N ASP A 124 -5.68 1.63 20.84
CA ASP A 124 -5.83 2.92 21.52
C ASP A 124 -7.16 3.64 21.23
N GLN A 125 -8.05 3.04 20.40
CA GLN A 125 -9.47 3.37 20.10
C GLN A 125 -9.83 4.82 19.72
N HIS A 126 -8.91 5.75 19.92
CA HIS A 126 -9.09 7.19 19.83
C HIS A 126 -7.89 7.78 19.09
N GLU A 127 -7.27 7.06 18.17
CA GLU A 127 -6.24 7.59 17.29
C GLU A 127 -6.76 7.62 15.85
N ILE A 128 -6.12 8.46 15.03
CA ILE A 128 -6.46 8.60 13.61
C ILE A 128 -5.28 8.09 12.82
N PHE A 129 -5.45 6.99 12.09
CA PHE A 129 -4.52 6.56 11.03
C PHE A 129 -5.12 6.74 9.64
N VAL A 130 -4.37 7.39 8.75
CA VAL A 130 -4.76 7.64 7.36
C VAL A 130 -3.57 7.44 6.44
N ARG A 131 -3.78 6.70 5.34
CA ARG A 131 -2.83 6.61 4.22
C ARG A 131 -3.48 7.14 2.95
N CYS A 132 -2.80 8.05 2.27
CA CYS A 132 -3.11 8.49 0.92
C CYS A 132 -1.92 8.13 0.02
N PHE A 133 -2.02 7.01 -0.69
CA PHE A 133 -0.94 6.43 -1.48
C PHE A 133 0.38 6.26 -0.68
N ASP A 134 1.36 7.15 -0.88
CA ASP A 134 2.66 7.16 -0.22
C ASP A 134 2.71 8.07 1.02
N ASP A 135 1.73 8.93 1.24
CA ASP A 135 1.63 9.77 2.42
C ASP A 135 0.81 9.10 3.53
N ILE A 136 1.30 9.18 4.75
CA ILE A 136 0.64 8.70 5.95
C ILE A 136 0.49 9.86 6.91
N PHE A 137 -0.72 10.02 7.44
CA PHE A 137 -1.03 10.94 8.51
C PHE A 137 -1.51 10.14 9.71
N LEU A 138 -0.92 10.42 10.87
CA LEU A 138 -1.31 9.80 12.12
C LEU A 138 -1.37 10.80 13.27
N ILE A 139 -2.36 10.61 14.13
CA ILE A 139 -2.51 11.28 15.41
C ILE A 139 -2.15 10.28 16.51
N TRP A 140 -1.49 10.76 17.55
CA TRP A 140 -1.08 9.93 18.68
C TRP A 140 -1.06 10.74 19.99
N ASN A 141 -1.58 10.20 21.09
CA ASN A 141 -1.50 10.80 22.43
C ASN A 141 -0.40 10.23 23.33
#